data_AF-A0A4Q9PC09-F1
#
_entry.id   AF-A0A4Q9PC09-F1
#
_cell.length_a   1.000
_cell.length_b   1.000
_cell.length_c   1.000
_cell.angle_alpha   90.00
_cell.angle_beta   90.00
_cell.angle_gamma   90.00
#
_symmetry.space_group_name_H-M   'P 1'
#
loop_
_entity.id
_entity.type
_entity.pdbx_description
1 polymer ?
#
loop_
_entity_poly.entity_id
_entity_poly.type
_entity_poly.pdbx_seq_one_letter_code
_entity_poly.pdbx_strand_id
1 'polypeptide(L)'
;MGSSSTSNSETTKILQYLPLHPRFSLFFCTFTTVSGLYIFDLTFGNFNDLARMINSLPALRRLVCNGVRCVSLGPLPFNKKPRADGIHAPARPFASNLRELSLLKVDIHCVQRLVSACGPRLSNLVVGMPFFNDTEMVLLGDPTTKHTMGVDLSLCSALERLEICLRPRALTEGRSLDKLKAMLNSWDPQVPLQNVHLRAYYEHNFTQQSFADLLGTVGLVLEDLLRESSGSLSADGEVGEQGRRWQLWVDINDWEVWRDWWWTHVQKCFPTLAKSAALRMNFALPPYDLYKWKDSHALPPMLTTTT
;
A
#
# COMPACT_ATOMS: atom_id res chain seq x y z
N MET A 1 22.82 -8.32 -56.98
CA MET A 1 22.97 -9.68 -56.40
C MET A 1 24.01 -9.55 -55.30
N GLY A 2 23.71 -9.35 -54.02
CA GLY A 2 22.62 -9.93 -53.25
C GLY A 2 23.21 -10.95 -52.26
N SER A 3 24.24 -10.58 -51.51
CA SER A 3 24.83 -11.44 -50.47
C SER A 3 24.04 -11.25 -49.19
N SER A 4 23.04 -12.10 -48.96
CA SER A 4 22.31 -12.15 -47.71
C SER A 4 23.21 -12.78 -46.64
N SER A 5 23.80 -11.93 -45.79
CA SER A 5 24.22 -12.37 -44.47
C SER A 5 22.96 -12.69 -43.67
N THR A 6 22.67 -13.98 -43.50
CA THR A 6 21.72 -14.47 -42.52
C THR A 6 22.31 -14.23 -41.13
N SER A 7 22.09 -13.02 -40.63
CA SER A 7 22.17 -12.69 -39.21
C SER A 7 21.13 -13.55 -38.47
N ASN A 8 21.58 -14.70 -37.96
CA ASN A 8 20.85 -15.43 -36.93
C ASN A 8 20.91 -14.58 -35.66
N SER A 9 19.96 -13.65 -35.52
CA SER A 9 19.68 -13.01 -34.24
C SER A 9 19.13 -14.08 -33.31
N GLU A 10 19.98 -14.56 -32.39
CA GLU A 10 19.57 -15.33 -31.23
C GLU A 10 18.45 -14.56 -30.53
N THR A 11 17.22 -15.06 -30.65
CA THR A 11 16.09 -14.59 -29.86
C THR A 11 16.40 -14.90 -28.40
N THR A 12 17.00 -13.93 -27.72
CA THR A 12 17.22 -13.98 -26.27
C THR A 12 15.85 -14.19 -25.64
N LYS A 13 15.57 -15.42 -25.17
CA LYS A 13 14.32 -15.75 -24.49
C LYS A 13 14.22 -14.85 -23.26
N ILE A 14 13.40 -13.82 -23.33
CA ILE A 14 13.12 -12.95 -22.19
C ILE A 14 12.51 -13.83 -21.11
N LEU A 15 13.21 -13.96 -19.98
CA LEU A 15 12.74 -14.72 -18.85
C LEU A 15 11.47 -14.05 -18.32
N GLN A 16 10.35 -14.76 -18.40
CA GLN A 16 9.05 -14.26 -17.96
C GLN A 16 8.94 -14.16 -16.43
N TYR A 17 9.81 -14.88 -15.72
CA TYR A 17 9.84 -14.96 -14.26
C TYR A 17 11.29 -15.02 -13.76
N LEU A 18 11.49 -14.58 -12.53
CA LEU A 18 12.76 -14.67 -11.82
C LEU A 18 13.14 -16.15 -11.65
N PRO A 19 14.25 -16.63 -12.25
CA PRO A 19 14.67 -18.01 -12.10
C PRO A 19 15.33 -18.19 -10.73
N LEU A 20 14.54 -18.51 -9.71
CA LEU A 20 15.08 -18.83 -8.38
C LEU A 20 15.41 -20.31 -8.29
N HIS A 21 16.67 -20.61 -7.95
CA HIS A 21 17.09 -21.97 -7.64
C HIS A 21 16.30 -22.49 -6.41
N PRO A 22 15.85 -23.76 -6.36
CA PRO A 22 15.05 -24.28 -5.24
C PRO A 22 15.72 -24.14 -3.86
N ARG A 23 17.06 -24.12 -3.83
CA ARG A 23 17.87 -23.92 -2.60
C ARG A 23 18.20 -22.46 -2.31
N PHE A 24 17.70 -21.50 -3.09
CA PHE A 24 18.03 -20.08 -2.92
C PHE A 24 17.80 -19.60 -1.48
N SER A 25 16.66 -19.94 -0.88
CA SER A 25 16.34 -19.57 0.51
C SER A 25 17.32 -20.15 1.55
N LEU A 26 17.97 -21.28 1.26
CA LEU A 26 18.99 -21.87 2.14
C LEU A 26 20.30 -21.08 2.11
N PHE A 27 20.66 -20.53 0.95
CA PHE A 27 21.80 -19.62 0.87
C PHE A 27 21.43 -18.26 1.45
N PHE A 28 20.22 -17.79 1.19
CA PHE A 28 19.74 -16.50 1.65
C PHE A 28 19.62 -16.41 3.17
N CYS A 29 19.34 -17.53 3.87
CA CYS A 29 19.28 -17.53 5.34
C CYS A 29 20.61 -17.32 6.05
N THR A 30 21.74 -17.35 5.32
CA THR A 30 23.06 -17.01 5.88
C THR A 30 23.15 -15.52 6.27
N PHE A 31 22.31 -14.68 5.66
CA PHE A 31 22.22 -13.26 5.97
C PHE A 31 21.36 -13.02 7.23
N THR A 32 21.91 -13.33 8.39
CA THR A 32 21.19 -13.29 9.67
C THR A 32 20.93 -11.88 10.20
N THR A 33 21.66 -10.88 9.71
CA THR A 33 21.58 -9.48 10.16
C THR A 33 20.79 -8.56 9.23
N VAL A 34 20.34 -9.06 8.08
CA VAL A 34 19.60 -8.25 7.11
C VAL A 34 18.25 -7.85 7.70
N SER A 35 18.08 -6.55 7.89
CA SER A 35 16.89 -5.93 8.49
C SER A 35 15.95 -5.29 7.48
N GLY A 36 16.43 -5.02 6.26
CA GLY A 36 15.66 -4.44 5.17
C GLY A 36 15.83 -5.25 3.88
N LEU A 37 14.72 -5.57 3.21
CA LEU A 37 14.71 -6.21 1.90
C LEU A 37 13.91 -5.36 0.93
N TYR A 38 14.51 -5.04 -0.22
CA TYR A 38 13.90 -4.23 -1.27
C TYR A 38 13.86 -5.03 -2.57
N ILE A 39 12.68 -5.13 -3.17
CA ILE A 39 12.40 -5.96 -4.34
C ILE A 39 11.72 -5.06 -5.37
N PHE A 40 12.36 -4.88 -6.53
CA PHE A 40 11.91 -3.97 -7.58
C PHE A 40 11.70 -4.70 -8.91
N ASP A 41 10.55 -4.50 -9.53
CA ASP A 41 10.25 -4.89 -10.91
C ASP A 41 10.51 -6.39 -11.21
N LEU A 42 10.17 -7.27 -10.27
CA LEU A 42 10.33 -8.72 -10.38
C LEU A 42 8.99 -9.44 -10.53
N THR A 43 8.96 -10.43 -11.42
CA THR A 43 7.85 -11.38 -11.54
C THR A 43 8.25 -12.73 -10.96
N PHE A 44 7.55 -13.19 -9.92
CA PHE A 44 7.69 -14.52 -9.36
C PHE A 44 6.69 -15.46 -10.04
N GLY A 45 7.17 -16.64 -10.46
CA GLY A 45 6.29 -17.69 -10.97
C GLY A 45 5.29 -18.17 -9.90
N ASN A 46 5.74 -18.28 -8.65
CA ASN A 46 4.90 -18.64 -7.52
C ASN A 46 5.18 -17.74 -6.30
N PHE A 47 4.12 -17.33 -5.60
CA PHE A 47 4.19 -16.57 -4.36
C PHE A 47 5.04 -17.27 -3.28
N ASN A 48 5.05 -18.60 -3.24
CA ASN A 48 5.85 -19.36 -2.28
C ASN A 48 7.36 -19.12 -2.43
N ASP A 49 7.85 -18.75 -3.61
CA ASP A 49 9.25 -18.38 -3.79
C ASP A 49 9.57 -17.06 -3.05
N LEU A 50 8.71 -16.06 -3.22
CA LEU A 50 8.78 -14.80 -2.48
C LEU A 50 8.67 -15.04 -0.97
N ALA A 51 7.70 -15.86 -0.54
CA ALA A 51 7.50 -16.17 0.87
C ALA A 51 8.70 -16.89 1.48
N ARG A 52 9.28 -17.89 0.80
CA ARG A 52 10.49 -18.59 1.27
C ARG A 52 11.67 -17.65 1.41
N MET A 53 11.87 -16.74 0.46
CA MET A 53 12.92 -15.73 0.53
C MET A 53 12.74 -14.81 1.74
N ILE A 54 11.54 -14.25 1.93
CA ILE A 54 11.24 -13.38 3.08
C ILE A 54 11.47 -14.14 4.40
N ASN A 55 10.94 -15.36 4.52
CA ASN A 55 10.99 -16.13 5.75
C ASN A 55 12.40 -16.67 6.08
N SER A 56 13.30 -16.72 5.09
CA SER A 56 14.70 -17.09 5.32
C SER A 56 15.51 -16.00 6.02
N LEU A 57 15.03 -14.76 6.08
CA LEU A 57 15.72 -13.65 6.76
C LEU A 57 15.22 -13.46 8.20
N PRO A 58 15.96 -13.91 9.23
CA PRO A 58 15.46 -13.92 10.60
C PRO A 58 15.37 -12.53 11.23
N ALA A 59 16.19 -11.56 10.80
CA ALA A 59 16.21 -10.20 11.35
C ALA A 59 15.40 -9.18 10.54
N LEU A 60 14.68 -9.63 9.50
CA LEU A 60 13.95 -8.75 8.59
C LEU A 60 12.86 -7.95 9.33
N ARG A 61 12.97 -6.62 9.27
CA ARG A 61 12.02 -5.67 9.87
C ARG A 61 11.26 -4.85 8.84
N ARG A 62 11.89 -4.52 7.71
CA ARG A 62 11.31 -3.73 6.62
C ARG A 62 11.33 -4.52 5.32
N LEU A 63 10.18 -4.63 4.67
CA LEU A 63 10.04 -5.20 3.32
C LEU A 63 9.44 -4.17 2.38
N VAL A 64 10.14 -3.88 1.30
CA VAL A 64 9.66 -3.00 0.23
C VAL A 64 9.54 -3.81 -1.06
N CYS A 65 8.33 -3.90 -1.59
CA CYS A 65 8.03 -4.49 -2.89
C CYS A 65 7.49 -3.38 -3.79
N ASN A 66 8.16 -3.13 -4.90
CA ASN A 66 7.72 -2.18 -5.91
C ASN A 66 7.70 -2.83 -7.31
N GLY A 67 6.56 -2.87 -7.99
CA GLY A 67 6.46 -3.52 -9.30
C GLY A 67 6.58 -5.05 -9.23
N VAL A 68 6.22 -5.64 -8.09
CA VAL A 68 6.31 -7.10 -7.88
C VAL A 68 5.02 -7.80 -8.30
N ARG A 69 5.15 -8.86 -9.11
CA ARG A 69 4.03 -9.71 -9.54
C ARG A 69 4.23 -11.16 -9.10
N CYS A 70 3.16 -11.83 -8.71
CA CYS A 70 3.13 -13.29 -8.50
C CYS A 70 2.14 -13.91 -9.49
N VAL A 71 2.61 -14.79 -10.38
CA VAL A 71 1.76 -15.42 -11.41
C VAL A 71 0.84 -16.49 -10.83
N SER A 72 1.24 -17.12 -9.73
CA SER A 72 0.42 -18.09 -9.00
C SER A 72 0.61 -17.89 -7.50
N LEU A 73 -0.47 -17.99 -6.71
CA LEU A 73 -0.39 -17.87 -5.25
C LEU A 73 0.05 -19.18 -4.58
N GLY A 74 -0.19 -20.33 -5.24
CA GLY A 74 0.01 -21.65 -4.65
C GLY A 74 -0.91 -21.94 -3.45
N PRO A 75 -0.85 -23.17 -2.90
CA PRO A 75 -1.62 -23.53 -1.72
C PRO A 75 -1.19 -22.68 -0.52
N LEU A 76 -2.14 -22.27 0.33
CA LEU A 76 -1.89 -21.60 1.62
C LEU A 76 -0.98 -22.43 2.53
N PRO A 77 0.18 -21.90 2.99
CA PRO A 77 0.86 -22.53 4.09
C PRO A 77 1.48 -21.46 5.00
N PHE A 78 0.72 -20.42 5.39
CA PHE A 78 1.16 -19.61 6.53
C PHE A 78 0.71 -20.31 7.81
N ASN A 79 1.41 -21.39 8.17
CA ASN A 79 1.40 -21.96 9.52
C ASN A 79 0.04 -22.33 10.15
N LYS A 80 -1.05 -22.43 9.38
CA LYS A 80 -2.40 -22.70 9.93
C LYS A 80 -2.71 -24.17 10.20
N LYS A 81 -1.77 -25.10 10.03
CA LYS A 81 -1.95 -26.46 10.54
C LYS A 81 -1.18 -26.61 11.85
N PRO A 82 -1.84 -26.79 13.01
CA PRO A 82 -1.26 -27.60 14.06
C PRO A 82 -0.87 -28.91 13.37
N ARG A 83 0.41 -29.29 13.42
CA ARG A 83 0.76 -30.65 13.02
C ARG A 83 0.00 -31.58 13.96
N ALA A 84 -0.55 -32.65 13.42
CA ALA A 84 -1.46 -33.56 14.12
C ALA A 84 -0.81 -34.27 15.33
N ASP A 85 0.49 -34.10 15.53
CA ASP A 85 1.24 -34.66 16.64
C ASP A 85 1.41 -33.57 17.69
N GLY A 86 0.65 -33.67 18.79
CA GLY A 86 0.55 -32.72 19.90
C GLY A 86 1.82 -32.52 20.75
N ILE A 87 2.98 -32.62 20.12
CA ILE A 87 4.29 -32.40 20.70
C ILE A 87 5.01 -31.45 19.73
N HIS A 88 5.57 -30.37 20.24
CA HIS A 88 6.39 -29.35 19.56
C HIS A 88 5.74 -27.98 19.32
N ALA A 89 6.58 -26.97 19.56
CA ALA A 89 6.30 -25.53 19.63
C ALA A 89 5.42 -25.00 18.48
N PRO A 90 4.63 -23.92 18.72
CA PRO A 90 3.84 -23.27 17.69
C PRO A 90 4.74 -22.95 16.48
N ALA A 91 4.25 -23.28 15.29
CA ALA A 91 4.98 -23.05 14.04
C ALA A 91 5.47 -21.59 13.99
N ARG A 92 6.79 -21.41 13.76
CA ARG A 92 7.41 -20.09 13.78
C ARG A 92 6.64 -19.16 12.85
N PRO A 93 6.08 -18.05 13.36
CA PRO A 93 5.25 -17.18 12.55
C PRO A 93 6.00 -16.64 11.32
N PHE A 94 5.29 -16.50 10.20
CA PHE A 94 5.86 -15.93 8.98
C PHE A 94 6.45 -14.54 9.25
N ALA A 95 7.69 -14.33 8.82
CA ALA A 95 8.40 -13.05 8.93
C ALA A 95 8.24 -12.42 10.33
N SER A 96 8.57 -13.17 11.38
CA SER A 96 8.21 -12.86 12.77
C SER A 96 8.66 -11.48 13.29
N ASN A 97 9.66 -10.87 12.67
CA ASN A 97 10.21 -9.56 13.05
C ASN A 97 9.78 -8.42 12.13
N LEU A 98 8.99 -8.70 11.09
CA LEU A 98 8.55 -7.71 10.13
C LEU A 98 7.57 -6.73 10.79
N ARG A 99 7.87 -5.44 10.69
CA ARG A 99 7.08 -4.32 11.24
C ARG A 99 6.61 -3.36 10.17
N GLU A 100 7.39 -3.24 9.11
CA GLU A 100 7.14 -2.28 8.05
C GLU A 100 7.03 -2.99 6.70
N LEU A 101 5.91 -2.75 6.02
CA LEU A 101 5.60 -3.37 4.74
C LEU A 101 5.19 -2.31 3.73
N SER A 102 5.93 -2.19 2.63
CA SER A 102 5.60 -1.29 1.52
C SER A 102 5.30 -2.08 0.26
N LEU A 103 4.10 -1.91 -0.28
CA LEU A 103 3.55 -2.67 -1.41
C LEU A 103 3.09 -1.69 -2.49
N LEU A 104 4.03 -1.34 -3.36
CA LEU A 104 3.88 -0.35 -4.41
C LEU A 104 3.79 -1.04 -5.76
N LYS A 105 2.77 -0.74 -6.57
CA LYS A 105 2.53 -1.45 -7.85
C LYS A 105 2.59 -2.98 -7.73
N VAL A 106 2.03 -3.52 -6.65
CA VAL A 106 1.95 -4.98 -6.41
C VAL A 106 0.56 -5.46 -6.78
N ASP A 107 0.48 -6.70 -7.28
CA ASP A 107 -0.77 -7.41 -7.53
C ASP A 107 -1.64 -7.52 -6.26
N ILE A 108 -2.95 -7.26 -6.37
CA ILE A 108 -3.86 -7.23 -5.21
C ILE A 108 -3.86 -8.54 -4.42
N HIS A 109 -3.78 -9.69 -5.09
CA HIS A 109 -3.79 -10.97 -4.39
C HIS A 109 -2.47 -11.19 -3.65
N CYS A 110 -1.35 -10.79 -4.24
CA CYS A 110 -0.07 -10.78 -3.54
C CYS A 110 -0.10 -9.84 -2.32
N VAL A 111 -0.73 -8.66 -2.43
CA VAL A 111 -0.93 -7.74 -1.32
C VAL A 111 -1.77 -8.39 -0.21
N GLN A 112 -2.95 -8.92 -0.52
CA GLN A 112 -3.82 -9.60 0.45
C GLN A 112 -3.08 -10.75 1.15
N ARG A 113 -2.26 -11.49 0.40
CA ARG A 113 -1.48 -12.61 0.92
C ARG A 113 -0.39 -12.20 1.90
N LEU A 114 0.35 -11.12 1.60
CA LEU A 114 1.39 -10.60 2.49
C LEU A 114 0.79 -9.94 3.73
N VAL A 115 -0.28 -9.14 3.55
CA VAL A 115 -0.97 -8.47 4.65
C VAL A 115 -1.59 -9.49 5.60
N SER A 116 -2.26 -10.54 5.08
CA SER A 116 -2.82 -11.60 5.95
C SER A 116 -1.76 -12.40 6.71
N ALA A 117 -0.55 -12.55 6.17
CA ALA A 117 0.54 -13.28 6.81
C ALA A 117 1.26 -12.47 7.89
N CYS A 118 1.42 -11.16 7.67
CA CYS A 118 2.21 -10.28 8.51
C CYS A 118 1.37 -9.40 9.44
N GLY A 119 0.10 -9.21 9.12
CA GLY A 119 -0.82 -8.20 9.65
C GLY A 119 -0.71 -7.95 11.15
N PRO A 120 -0.83 -8.96 12.03
CA PRO A 120 -0.88 -8.75 13.47
C PRO A 120 0.37 -8.09 14.08
N ARG A 121 1.47 -7.99 13.34
CA ARG A 121 2.73 -7.40 13.78
C ARG A 121 3.10 -6.10 13.09
N LEU A 122 2.45 -5.78 11.97
CA LEU A 122 2.76 -4.60 11.18
C LEU A 122 2.38 -3.37 11.98
N SER A 123 3.34 -2.46 12.16
CA SER A 123 3.08 -1.11 12.69
C SER A 123 2.97 -0.08 11.58
N ASN A 124 3.57 -0.35 10.41
CA ASN A 124 3.50 0.53 9.25
C ASN A 124 3.20 -0.28 7.96
N LEU A 125 2.19 0.17 7.22
CA LEU A 125 1.80 -0.38 5.93
C LEU A 125 1.75 0.75 4.90
N VAL A 126 2.48 0.60 3.80
CA VAL A 126 2.41 1.49 2.64
C VAL A 126 1.78 0.72 1.48
N VAL A 127 0.74 1.27 0.86
CA VAL A 127 0.07 0.68 -0.31
C VAL A 127 -0.02 1.67 -1.45
N GLY A 128 0.28 1.21 -2.67
CA GLY A 128 0.05 1.99 -3.88
C GLY A 128 -1.39 1.80 -4.38
N MET A 129 -2.10 2.91 -4.59
CA MET A 129 -3.47 2.90 -5.10
C MET A 129 -3.61 3.51 -6.50
N PRO A 130 -4.41 2.87 -7.39
CA PRO A 130 -4.98 1.54 -7.20
C PRO A 130 -3.92 0.44 -7.28
N PHE A 131 -4.28 -0.74 -6.80
CA PHE A 131 -3.46 -1.93 -6.90
C PHE A 131 -3.19 -2.29 -8.37
N PHE A 132 -1.99 -2.79 -8.66
CA PHE A 132 -1.55 -3.05 -10.02
C PHE A 132 -2.16 -4.36 -10.53
N ASN A 133 -2.71 -4.35 -11.75
CA ASN A 133 -3.44 -5.46 -12.37
C ASN A 133 -4.61 -6.00 -11.52
N ASP A 134 -5.80 -5.46 -11.80
CA ASP A 134 -7.07 -6.04 -11.36
C ASP A 134 -7.62 -7.07 -12.38
N THR A 135 -6.77 -7.50 -13.32
CA THR A 135 -7.13 -8.48 -14.34
C THR A 135 -7.14 -9.84 -13.67
N GLU A 136 -8.34 -10.40 -13.48
CA GLU A 136 -8.60 -11.72 -12.89
C GLU A 136 -7.51 -12.73 -13.27
N MET A 137 -6.60 -12.99 -12.33
CA MET A 137 -5.81 -14.21 -12.40
C MET A 137 -6.82 -15.34 -12.36
N VAL A 138 -6.80 -16.22 -13.37
CA VAL A 138 -7.58 -17.46 -13.38
C VAL A 138 -7.19 -18.25 -12.13
N LEU A 139 -8.00 -18.12 -11.07
CA LEU A 139 -7.86 -18.88 -9.84
C LEU A 139 -8.24 -20.34 -10.15
N LEU A 140 -7.29 -21.10 -10.70
CA LEU A 140 -7.37 -22.54 -10.69
C LEU A 140 -7.09 -23.02 -9.26
N GLY A 141 -8.16 -23.05 -8.46
CA GLY A 141 -8.25 -23.79 -7.19
C GLY A 141 -8.24 -22.93 -5.93
N ASP A 142 -9.43 -22.53 -5.47
CA ASP A 142 -10.02 -22.84 -4.14
C ASP A 142 -11.21 -21.87 -3.89
N PRO A 143 -12.48 -22.34 -3.89
CA PRO A 143 -13.67 -21.49 -3.78
C PRO A 143 -13.90 -20.90 -2.37
N THR A 144 -13.00 -21.12 -1.41
CA THR A 144 -13.19 -20.67 -0.01
C THR A 144 -12.70 -19.26 0.29
N THR A 145 -11.96 -18.61 -0.61
CA THR A 145 -11.58 -17.21 -0.44
C THR A 145 -12.75 -16.31 -0.84
N LYS A 146 -13.58 -15.91 0.14
CA LYS A 146 -14.52 -14.80 -0.06
C LYS A 146 -13.75 -13.64 -0.70
N HIS A 147 -14.18 -13.20 -1.87
CA HIS A 147 -13.60 -12.06 -2.56
C HIS A 147 -13.84 -10.80 -1.72
N THR A 148 -12.91 -10.47 -0.82
CA THR A 148 -12.89 -9.18 -0.16
C THR A 148 -12.59 -8.13 -1.20
N MET A 149 -13.44 -7.11 -1.31
CA MET A 149 -13.34 -6.03 -2.29
C MET A 149 -12.02 -5.23 -2.19
N GLY A 150 -11.22 -5.42 -1.13
CA GLY A 150 -9.91 -4.78 -0.96
C GLY A 150 -8.98 -5.58 -0.05
N VAL A 151 -8.03 -4.87 0.56
CA VAL A 151 -7.14 -5.41 1.59
C VAL A 151 -7.87 -5.35 2.92
N ASP A 152 -7.93 -6.47 3.64
CA ASP A 152 -8.56 -6.55 4.96
C ASP A 152 -7.58 -6.10 6.06
N LEU A 153 -7.81 -4.91 6.61
CA LEU A 153 -7.02 -4.32 7.69
C LEU A 153 -7.43 -4.80 9.08
N SER A 154 -8.50 -5.57 9.23
CA SER A 154 -8.85 -6.19 10.52
C SER A 154 -7.79 -7.19 10.98
N LEU A 155 -7.00 -7.70 10.03
CA LEU A 155 -5.86 -8.56 10.27
C LEU A 155 -4.64 -7.80 10.83
N CYS A 156 -4.70 -6.47 10.88
CA CYS A 156 -3.57 -5.58 11.20
C CYS A 156 -3.80 -4.84 12.53
N SER A 157 -4.01 -5.60 13.61
CA SER A 157 -4.37 -5.04 14.93
C SER A 157 -3.32 -4.08 15.52
N ALA A 158 -2.04 -4.26 15.21
CA ALA A 158 -0.93 -3.43 15.68
C ALA A 158 -0.59 -2.26 14.74
N LEU A 159 -1.38 -2.03 13.69
CA LEU A 159 -1.07 -1.04 12.66
C LEU A 159 -1.32 0.37 13.18
N GLU A 160 -0.26 1.17 13.26
CA GLU A 160 -0.28 2.56 13.72
C GLU A 160 -0.34 3.56 12.56
N ARG A 161 0.30 3.20 11.43
CA ARG A 161 0.43 4.05 10.25
C ARG A 161 0.07 3.29 8.98
N LEU A 162 -0.85 3.88 8.22
CA LEU A 162 -1.20 3.47 6.87
C LEU A 162 -0.87 4.60 5.90
N GLU A 163 0.06 4.36 4.98
CA GLU A 163 0.39 5.31 3.91
C GLU A 163 -0.18 4.83 2.58
N ILE A 164 -0.90 5.72 1.90
CA ILE A 164 -1.59 5.45 0.66
C ILE A 164 -0.96 6.33 -0.42
N CYS A 165 -0.17 5.69 -1.27
CA CYS A 165 0.48 6.34 -2.40
C CYS A 165 -0.46 6.37 -3.61
N LEU A 166 -0.98 7.55 -3.94
CA LEU A 166 -1.96 7.75 -4.99
C LEU A 166 -1.27 7.89 -6.34
N ARG A 167 -1.74 7.11 -7.34
CA ARG A 167 -1.23 7.16 -8.72
C ARG A 167 -2.20 7.95 -9.62
N PRO A 168 -1.68 8.60 -10.68
CA PRO A 168 -2.55 9.28 -11.63
C PRO A 168 -3.48 8.30 -12.36
N ARG A 169 -4.62 8.81 -12.83
CA ARG A 169 -5.53 8.18 -13.81
C ARG A 169 -6.25 6.89 -13.40
N ALA A 170 -6.27 6.50 -12.13
CA ALA A 170 -6.79 5.17 -11.79
C ALA A 170 -7.71 5.11 -10.54
N LEU A 171 -8.02 6.27 -9.95
CA LEU A 171 -9.05 6.43 -8.90
C LEU A 171 -10.33 7.11 -9.42
N THR A 172 -10.41 7.41 -10.71
CA THR A 172 -11.64 7.87 -11.38
C THR A 172 -12.61 6.73 -11.69
N GLU A 173 -12.16 5.48 -11.55
CA GLU A 173 -13.02 4.30 -11.65
C GLU A 173 -13.57 3.99 -10.26
N GLY A 174 -14.89 4.09 -10.07
CA GLY A 174 -15.55 3.94 -8.76
C GLY A 174 -15.13 2.69 -7.97
N ARG A 175 -14.81 1.60 -8.68
CA ARG A 175 -14.29 0.36 -8.07
C ARG A 175 -13.07 0.58 -7.19
N SER A 176 -12.08 1.37 -7.62
CA SER A 176 -10.86 1.63 -6.84
C SER A 176 -11.15 2.39 -5.54
N LEU A 177 -12.10 3.32 -5.58
CA LEU A 177 -12.56 4.07 -4.40
C LEU A 177 -13.35 3.16 -3.45
N ASP A 178 -14.15 2.23 -3.96
CA ASP A 178 -14.84 1.23 -3.14
C ASP A 178 -13.83 0.31 -2.42
N LYS A 179 -12.73 -0.07 -3.09
CA LYS A 179 -11.66 -0.86 -2.44
C LYS A 179 -10.99 -0.07 -1.32
N LEU A 180 -10.73 1.22 -1.55
CA LEU A 180 -10.17 2.12 -0.54
C LEU A 180 -11.13 2.24 0.65
N LYS A 181 -12.43 2.48 0.38
CA LYS A 181 -13.48 2.56 1.40
C LYS A 181 -13.56 1.28 2.22
N ALA A 182 -13.62 0.13 1.56
CA ALA A 182 -13.67 -1.19 2.19
C ALA A 182 -12.42 -1.49 3.04
N MET A 183 -11.23 -1.18 2.52
CA MET A 183 -9.97 -1.35 3.24
C MET A 183 -9.96 -0.54 4.54
N LEU A 184 -10.29 0.75 4.47
CA LEU A 184 -10.34 1.62 5.65
C LEU A 184 -11.47 1.24 6.60
N ASN A 185 -12.62 0.77 6.09
CA ASN A 185 -13.72 0.31 6.93
C ASN A 185 -13.42 -0.97 7.70
N SER A 186 -12.57 -1.84 7.15
CA SER A 186 -12.13 -3.05 7.84
C SER A 186 -11.10 -2.79 8.94
N TRP A 187 -10.56 -1.57 9.04
CA TRP A 187 -9.51 -1.28 10.00
C TRP A 187 -10.08 -1.21 11.42
N ASP A 188 -9.76 -2.23 12.21
CA ASP A 188 -10.08 -2.36 13.64
C ASP A 188 -8.79 -2.49 14.46
N PRO A 189 -8.09 -1.37 14.71
CA PRO A 189 -6.81 -1.41 15.38
C PRO A 189 -6.96 -1.37 16.90
N GLN A 190 -6.01 -2.01 17.57
CA GLN A 190 -5.85 -1.97 19.03
C GLN A 190 -4.91 -0.85 19.49
N VAL A 191 -4.66 0.14 18.63
CA VAL A 191 -3.77 1.26 18.91
C VAL A 191 -4.56 2.54 19.19
N PRO A 192 -4.04 3.45 20.05
CA PRO A 192 -4.78 4.63 20.50
C PRO A 192 -4.99 5.69 19.42
N LEU A 193 -4.15 5.72 18.38
CA LEU A 193 -4.22 6.69 17.29
C LEU A 193 -3.85 6.04 15.97
N GLN A 194 -4.69 6.27 14.96
CA GLN A 194 -4.52 5.73 13.62
C GLN A 194 -4.07 6.85 12.68
N ASN A 195 -2.88 6.73 12.10
CA ASN A 195 -2.36 7.72 11.18
C ASN A 195 -2.57 7.25 9.74
N VAL A 196 -3.43 7.97 9.01
CA VAL A 196 -3.60 7.79 7.57
C VAL A 196 -2.76 8.85 6.88
N HIS A 197 -1.85 8.42 6.02
CA HIS A 197 -1.01 9.30 5.21
C HIS A 197 -1.44 9.21 3.74
N LEU A 198 -1.67 10.35 3.10
CA LEU A 198 -1.92 10.46 1.67
C LEU A 198 -0.72 11.11 1.01
N ARG A 199 -0.19 10.46 -0.02
CA ARG A 199 0.97 10.95 -0.77
C ARG A 199 0.82 10.69 -2.25
N ALA A 200 1.39 11.56 -3.09
CA ALA A 200 1.61 11.24 -4.49
C ALA A 200 2.60 10.07 -4.60
N TYR A 201 2.31 9.09 -5.47
CA TYR A 201 3.23 7.95 -5.68
C TYR A 201 4.59 8.39 -6.25
N TYR A 202 4.56 9.31 -7.22
CA TYR A 202 5.67 10.19 -7.56
C TYR A 202 5.12 11.49 -8.11
N GLU A 203 5.55 12.61 -7.56
CA GLU A 203 5.06 13.97 -7.80
C GLU A 203 5.26 14.38 -9.27
N HIS A 204 6.34 13.95 -9.93
CA HIS A 204 6.58 14.23 -11.35
C HIS A 204 5.53 13.66 -12.31
N ASN A 205 4.64 12.79 -11.84
CA ASN A 205 3.53 12.30 -12.65
C ASN A 205 2.31 13.24 -12.62
N PHE A 206 2.29 14.21 -11.71
CA PHE A 206 1.17 15.10 -11.44
C PHE A 206 1.55 16.54 -11.75
N THR A 207 0.55 17.31 -12.20
CA THR A 207 0.55 18.75 -11.89
C THR A 207 0.04 18.96 -10.47
N GLN A 208 0.40 20.08 -9.82
CA GLN A 208 -0.14 20.38 -8.48
C GLN A 208 -1.68 20.32 -8.46
N GLN A 209 -2.33 20.95 -9.45
CA GLN A 209 -3.79 20.94 -9.57
C GLN A 209 -4.34 19.51 -9.73
N SER A 210 -3.74 18.69 -10.60
CA SER A 210 -4.23 17.32 -10.84
C SER A 210 -4.19 16.44 -9.59
N PHE A 211 -3.22 16.67 -8.70
CA PHE A 211 -3.14 15.95 -7.44
C PHE A 211 -4.11 16.52 -6.40
N ALA A 212 -4.31 17.85 -6.36
CA ALA A 212 -5.35 18.45 -5.52
C ALA A 212 -6.75 17.94 -5.89
N ASP A 213 -7.08 17.80 -7.18
CA ASP A 213 -8.35 17.24 -7.65
C ASP A 213 -8.51 15.77 -7.23
N LEU A 214 -7.40 15.00 -7.27
CA LEU A 214 -7.36 13.62 -6.81
C LEU A 214 -7.57 13.53 -5.29
N LEU A 215 -6.95 14.41 -4.51
CA LEU A 215 -7.19 14.53 -3.07
C LEU A 215 -8.65 14.89 -2.79
N GLY A 216 -9.29 15.74 -3.59
CA GLY A 216 -10.71 16.03 -3.46
C GLY A 216 -11.58 14.80 -3.64
N THR A 217 -11.27 13.96 -4.64
CA THR A 217 -11.98 12.71 -4.90
C THR A 217 -11.82 11.71 -3.74
N VAL A 218 -10.60 11.53 -3.24
CA VAL A 218 -10.32 10.68 -2.08
C VAL A 218 -10.94 11.26 -0.80
N GLY A 219 -10.94 12.58 -0.68
CA GLY A 219 -11.55 13.33 0.41
C GLY A 219 -13.03 13.06 0.56
N LEU A 220 -13.79 13.00 -0.54
CA LEU A 220 -15.19 12.62 -0.48
C LEU A 220 -15.42 11.25 0.18
N VAL A 221 -14.57 10.25 -0.13
CA VAL A 221 -14.66 8.91 0.46
C VAL A 221 -14.31 8.93 1.95
N LEU A 222 -13.23 9.63 2.33
CA LEU A 222 -12.80 9.74 3.73
C LEU A 222 -13.81 10.51 4.57
N GLU A 223 -14.37 11.60 4.04
CA GLU A 223 -15.40 12.41 4.70
C GLU A 223 -16.73 11.67 4.86
N ASP A 224 -17.08 10.80 3.91
CA ASP A 224 -18.23 9.90 4.01
C ASP A 224 -18.02 8.85 5.11
N LEU A 225 -16.85 8.21 5.15
CA LEU A 225 -16.47 7.25 6.20
C LEU A 225 -16.52 7.84 7.61
N LEU A 226 -16.08 9.09 7.77
CA LEU A 226 -16.14 9.77 9.06
C LEU A 226 -17.58 10.04 9.49
N ARG A 227 -18.47 10.42 8.56
CA ARG A 227 -19.90 10.66 8.83
C ARG A 227 -20.65 9.37 9.18
N GLU A 228 -20.36 8.27 8.50
CA GLU A 228 -20.92 6.95 8.84
C GLU A 228 -20.52 6.54 10.26
N SER A 229 -19.28 6.81 10.67
CA SER A 229 -18.79 6.45 12.01
C SER A 229 -19.39 7.31 13.13
N SER A 230 -19.76 8.57 12.86
CA SER A 230 -20.36 9.45 13.86
C SER A 230 -21.88 9.25 13.99
N GLY A 231 -22.56 8.73 12.97
CA GLY A 231 -23.99 8.43 13.00
C GLY A 231 -24.38 7.18 13.81
N SER A 232 -23.41 6.39 14.27
CA SER A 232 -23.62 5.15 15.04
C SER A 232 -23.79 5.37 16.56
N LEU A 233 -23.93 6.62 17.03
CA LEU A 233 -24.20 6.92 18.44
C LEU A 233 -25.60 6.40 18.81
N SER A 234 -25.63 5.29 19.57
CA SER A 234 -26.82 4.64 20.11
C SER A 234 -27.73 5.63 20.84
N ALA A 235 -29.05 5.42 20.71
CA ALA A 235 -30.10 6.21 21.36
C ALA A 235 -30.20 6.01 22.88
N ASP A 236 -29.36 5.15 23.47
CA ASP A 236 -29.20 5.03 24.92
C ASP A 236 -27.97 5.85 25.34
N GLY A 237 -28.21 6.83 26.22
CA GLY A 237 -27.24 7.82 26.70
C GLY A 237 -26.08 7.27 27.55
N GLU A 238 -25.50 6.14 27.17
CA GLU A 238 -24.16 5.77 27.59
C GLU A 238 -23.15 6.38 26.61
N VAL A 239 -22.14 7.06 27.18
CA VAL A 239 -21.00 7.61 26.44
C VAL A 239 -20.16 6.45 25.92
N GLY A 240 -20.62 5.84 24.82
CA GLY A 240 -19.93 4.80 24.08
C GLY A 240 -18.61 5.33 23.52
N GLU A 241 -17.60 4.48 23.54
CA GLU A 241 -16.21 4.77 23.18
C GLU A 241 -16.07 5.68 21.95
N GLN A 242 -15.17 6.65 22.10
CA GLN A 242 -14.82 7.67 21.12
C GLN A 242 -14.74 7.07 19.72
N GLY A 243 -15.57 7.59 18.80
CA GLY A 243 -15.54 7.23 17.39
C GLY A 243 -14.13 7.27 16.80
N ARG A 244 -13.92 6.57 15.67
CA ARG A 244 -12.63 6.38 14.99
C ARG A 244 -11.72 7.61 15.11
N ARG A 245 -10.66 7.51 15.91
CA ARG A 245 -9.63 8.55 16.03
C ARG A 245 -8.61 8.42 14.91
N TRP A 246 -8.96 8.95 13.75
CA TRP A 246 -8.03 9.12 12.64
C TRP A 246 -7.31 10.44 12.75
N GLN A 247 -6.01 10.43 12.49
CA GLN A 247 -5.27 11.61 12.09
C GLN A 247 -4.89 11.45 10.62
N LEU A 248 -5.35 12.39 9.80
CA LEU A 248 -5.04 12.42 8.38
C LEU A 248 -3.84 13.35 8.15
N TRP A 249 -2.81 12.80 7.53
CA TRP A 249 -1.64 13.51 7.07
C TRP A 249 -1.63 13.55 5.55
N VAL A 250 -1.47 14.73 4.97
CA VAL A 250 -1.16 14.88 3.55
C VAL A 250 0.32 15.21 3.43
N ASP A 251 1.09 14.32 2.83
CA ASP A 251 2.53 14.48 2.63
C ASP A 251 2.79 15.14 1.25
N ILE A 252 3.32 16.36 1.27
CA ILE A 252 3.60 17.18 0.08
C ILE A 252 5.10 17.51 0.03
N ASN A 253 5.71 17.27 -1.12
CA ASN A 253 7.06 17.75 -1.41
C ASN A 253 6.99 18.84 -2.47
N ASP A 254 7.10 20.11 -2.10
CA ASP A 254 7.06 21.24 -3.06
C ASP A 254 7.90 22.42 -2.56
N TRP A 255 8.07 23.42 -3.41
CA TRP A 255 8.72 24.67 -3.05
C TRP A 255 7.86 25.49 -2.11
N GLU A 256 8.51 26.20 -1.17
CA GLU A 256 7.86 26.98 -0.11
C GLU A 256 6.76 27.93 -0.61
N VAL A 257 6.94 28.51 -1.81
CA VAL A 257 5.95 29.39 -2.45
C VAL A 257 4.58 28.75 -2.64
N TRP A 258 4.50 27.42 -2.70
CA TRP A 258 3.26 26.66 -2.87
C TRP A 258 2.61 26.23 -1.55
N ARG A 259 3.25 26.45 -0.39
CA ARG A 259 2.77 25.96 0.92
C ARG A 259 1.34 26.39 1.22
N ASP A 260 1.03 27.67 1.09
CA ASP A 260 -0.29 28.21 1.42
C ASP A 260 -1.37 27.76 0.42
N TRP A 261 -0.98 27.64 -0.86
CA TRP A 261 -1.83 27.08 -1.89
C TRP A 261 -2.20 25.64 -1.56
N TRP A 262 -1.22 24.80 -1.23
CA TRP A 262 -1.43 23.41 -0.84
C TRP A 262 -2.31 23.30 0.40
N TRP A 263 -2.01 24.07 1.45
CA TRP A 263 -2.79 24.02 2.68
C TRP A 263 -4.26 24.38 2.45
N THR A 264 -4.51 25.43 1.67
CA THR A 264 -5.88 25.85 1.29
C THR A 264 -6.63 24.74 0.55
N HIS A 265 -5.98 24.07 -0.41
CA HIS A 265 -6.61 23.00 -1.18
C HIS A 265 -6.83 21.73 -0.33
N VAL A 266 -5.86 21.38 0.52
CA VAL A 266 -5.97 20.26 1.46
C VAL A 266 -7.14 20.47 2.41
N GLN A 267 -7.30 21.66 2.99
CA GLN A 267 -8.43 21.98 3.86
C GLN A 267 -9.79 21.88 3.14
N LYS A 268 -9.85 22.32 1.87
CA LYS A 268 -11.07 22.17 1.05
C LYS A 268 -11.43 20.71 0.76
N CYS A 269 -10.44 19.83 0.65
CA CYS A 269 -10.66 18.40 0.40
C CYS A 269 -11.14 17.65 1.64
N PHE A 270 -10.81 18.12 2.85
CA PHE A 270 -11.11 17.44 4.12
C PHE A 270 -11.72 18.40 5.16
N PRO A 271 -12.91 18.98 4.89
CA PRO A 271 -13.49 20.03 5.72
C PRO A 271 -13.84 19.59 7.15
N THR A 272 -14.24 18.34 7.39
CA THR A 272 -14.58 17.86 8.75
C THR A 272 -13.31 17.66 9.56
N LEU A 273 -12.29 17.04 8.95
CA LEU A 273 -10.99 16.82 9.59
C LEU A 273 -10.23 18.13 9.85
N ALA A 274 -10.38 19.12 8.96
CA ALA A 274 -9.83 20.45 9.15
C ALA A 274 -10.41 21.14 10.40
N LYS A 275 -11.71 20.97 10.66
CA LYS A 275 -12.39 21.56 11.83
C LYS A 275 -12.04 20.86 13.14
N SER A 276 -11.75 19.56 13.12
CA SER A 276 -11.47 18.76 14.33
C SER A 276 -9.98 18.70 14.73
N ALA A 277 -9.11 19.50 14.09
CA ALA A 277 -7.65 19.44 14.25
C ALA A 277 -7.03 18.05 13.95
N ALA A 278 -7.77 17.18 13.28
CA ALA A 278 -7.34 15.85 12.87
C ALA A 278 -6.64 15.84 11.50
N LEU A 279 -6.66 16.96 10.77
CA LEU A 279 -5.94 17.17 9.52
C LEU A 279 -4.58 17.81 9.74
N ARG A 280 -3.55 17.23 9.15
CA ARG A 280 -2.17 17.74 9.13
C ARG A 280 -1.62 17.72 7.71
N MET A 281 -0.70 18.63 7.42
CA MET A 281 0.08 18.61 6.18
C MET A 281 1.56 18.56 6.56
N ASN A 282 2.23 17.49 6.14
CA ASN A 282 3.68 17.46 6.13
C ASN A 282 4.14 18.10 4.84
N PHE A 283 5.01 19.10 4.96
CA PHE A 283 5.50 19.85 3.82
C PHE A 283 7.02 19.90 3.88
N ALA A 284 7.67 19.35 2.85
CA ALA A 284 9.11 19.32 2.73
C ALA A 284 9.56 19.77 1.34
N LEU A 285 10.82 20.15 1.20
CA LEU A 285 11.40 20.43 -0.10
C LEU A 285 11.60 19.12 -0.88
N PRO A 286 11.42 19.12 -2.22
CA PRO A 286 11.67 17.94 -3.06
C PRO A 286 13.10 17.41 -2.89
N PRO A 287 13.30 16.17 -2.39
CA PRO A 287 14.65 15.66 -2.15
C PRO A 287 15.39 15.27 -3.44
N TYR A 288 14.65 14.94 -4.52
CA TYR A 288 15.20 14.56 -5.83
C TYR A 288 14.27 15.03 -6.95
N ASP A 289 14.75 15.03 -8.20
CA ASP A 289 13.97 15.47 -9.36
C ASP A 289 12.66 14.66 -9.57
N LEU A 290 12.64 13.39 -9.18
CA LEU A 290 11.43 12.56 -9.24
C LEU A 290 10.31 13.03 -8.29
N TYR A 291 10.64 13.89 -7.32
CA TYR A 291 9.69 14.49 -6.37
C TYR A 291 9.29 15.93 -6.76
N LYS A 292 9.73 16.42 -7.93
CA LYS A 292 9.28 17.70 -8.47
C LYS A 292 7.98 17.49 -9.24
N TRP A 293 7.00 18.37 -9.03
CA TRP A 293 5.77 18.42 -9.81
C TRP A 293 6.05 18.75 -11.28
N LYS A 294 5.17 18.32 -12.21
CA LYS A 294 5.31 18.62 -13.65
C LYS A 294 5.42 20.11 -13.95
N ASP A 295 4.72 20.91 -13.16
CA ASP A 295 4.62 22.36 -13.23
C ASP A 295 5.37 23.03 -12.08
N SER A 296 6.44 22.40 -11.55
CA SER A 296 7.25 22.97 -10.45
C SER A 296 7.87 24.34 -10.74
N HIS A 297 7.91 24.76 -12.01
CA HIS A 297 8.40 26.08 -12.44
C HIS A 297 7.28 27.13 -12.55
N ALA A 298 6.02 26.72 -12.49
CA ALA A 298 4.90 27.64 -12.44
C ALA A 298 4.82 28.32 -11.07
N LEU A 299 4.27 29.54 -11.05
CA LEU A 299 3.88 30.18 -9.81
C LEU A 299 2.46 29.74 -9.42
N PRO A 300 2.16 29.64 -8.12
CA PRO A 300 0.80 29.37 -7.67
C PRO A 300 -0.14 30.45 -8.22
N PRO A 301 -1.35 30.07 -8.68
CA PRO A 301 -2.36 31.05 -9.01
C PRO A 301 -2.63 31.91 -7.77
N MET A 302 -2.72 33.23 -7.96
CA MET A 302 -3.08 34.13 -6.86
C MET A 302 -4.36 33.64 -6.20
N LEU A 303 -4.31 33.39 -4.89
CA LEU A 303 -5.49 33.09 -4.10
C LEU A 303 -6.36 34.34 -4.10
N THR A 304 -7.34 34.40 -5.01
CA THR A 304 -8.37 35.43 -4.98
C THR A 304 -9.25 35.15 -3.77
N THR A 305 -9.00 35.87 -2.67
CA THR A 305 -9.95 36.00 -1.56
C THR A 305 -11.25 36.56 -2.13
N THR A 306 -12.21 35.68 -2.37
CA THR A 306 -13.60 36.09 -2.53
C THR A 306 -14.15 36.20 -1.11
N THR A 307 -14.24 37.45 -0.64
CA THR A 307 -14.96 37.88 0.57
C THR A 307 -16.42 37.47 0.53
#